data_AF-A0AAU1HZV9-F1
#
_entry.id   AF-A0AAU1HZV9-F1
#
_cell.length_a   1.000
_cell.length_b   1.000
_cell.length_c   1.000
_cell.angle_alpha   90.00
_cell.angle_beta   90.00
_cell.angle_gamma   90.00
#
_symmetry.space_group_name_H-M   'P 1'
#
loop_
_entity.id
_entity.type
_entity.pdbx_description
1 polymer ?
#
loop_
_entity_poly.entity_id
_entity_poly.type
_entity_poly.pdbx_seq_one_letter_code
_entity_poly.pdbx_strand_id
1 'polypeptide(L)'
;MTTTRTQTPTPHPSTSDLLTATSFKVLRGEPSPEELAAFTAVLTLRLTTPDATHAPTPQRAATAHWTRPERLRAYACPRAWHG
;
A
#
# COMPACT_ATOMS: atom_id res chain seq x y z
N MET A 1 11.74 36.37 36.33
CA MET A 1 11.06 36.08 35.05
C MET A 1 11.43 34.67 34.63
N THR A 2 10.55 33.70 34.86
CA THR A 2 10.84 32.28 34.62
C THR A 2 10.06 31.87 33.36
N THR A 3 10.77 31.67 32.25
CA THR A 3 10.13 31.30 30.98
C THR A 3 10.04 29.78 30.88
N THR A 4 8.82 29.25 31.01
CA THR A 4 8.51 27.83 30.77
C THR A 4 8.44 27.57 29.26
N ARG A 5 9.31 26.70 28.74
CA ARG A 5 9.29 26.25 27.35
C ARG A 5 8.33 25.05 27.23
N THR A 6 7.25 25.22 26.48
CA THR A 6 6.30 24.14 26.13
C THR A 6 6.98 23.17 25.16
N GLN A 7 7.14 21.91 25.57
CA GLN A 7 7.66 20.83 24.73
C GLN A 7 6.47 20.09 24.09
N THR A 8 6.30 20.23 22.77
CA THR A 8 5.36 19.43 21.99
C THR A 8 5.88 17.99 21.91
N PRO A 9 5.14 16.98 22.39
CA PRO A 9 5.55 15.59 22.19
C PRO A 9 5.35 15.23 20.72
N THR A 10 6.44 14.93 20.01
CA THR A 10 6.39 14.27 18.71
C THR A 10 5.70 12.92 18.90
N PRO A 11 4.61 12.61 18.18
CA PRO A 11 4.01 11.29 18.25
C PRO A 11 5.04 10.29 17.69
N HIS A 12 5.65 9.50 18.58
CA HIS A 12 6.35 8.31 18.15
C HIS A 12 5.29 7.34 17.64
N PRO A 13 5.41 6.82 16.41
CA PRO A 13 4.46 5.81 15.94
C PRO A 13 4.55 4.64 16.92
N SER A 14 3.41 4.31 17.52
CA SER A 14 3.37 3.17 18.44
C SER A 14 3.61 1.90 17.64
N THR A 15 4.18 0.86 18.25
CA THR A 15 4.38 -0.44 17.59
C THR A 15 3.08 -0.95 16.95
N SER A 16 1.92 -0.67 17.56
CA SER A 16 0.60 -0.98 17.01
C SER A 16 0.27 -0.24 15.71
N ASP A 17 0.68 1.03 15.58
CA ASP A 17 0.49 1.83 14.36
C ASP A 17 1.35 1.27 13.22
N LEU A 18 2.59 0.87 13.55
CA LEU A 18 3.50 0.23 12.61
C LEU A 18 2.99 -1.14 12.16
N LEU A 19 2.46 -1.94 13.10
CA LEU A 19 1.79 -3.21 12.79
C LEU A 19 0.57 -3.00 11.90
N THR A 20 -0.26 -2.00 12.19
CA THR A 20 -1.42 -1.66 11.37
C THR A 20 -0.98 -1.27 9.95
N ALA A 21 0.05 -0.42 9.83
CA ALA A 21 0.61 -0.01 8.54
C ALA A 21 1.23 -1.17 7.74
N THR A 22 1.68 -2.24 8.42
CA THR A 22 2.35 -3.39 7.79
C THR A 22 1.43 -4.62 7.65
N SER A 23 0.20 -4.55 8.17
CA SER A 23 -0.79 -5.63 8.11
C SER A 23 -1.65 -5.55 6.84
N PHE A 24 -2.04 -6.69 6.28
CA PHE A 24 -2.98 -6.78 5.17
C PHE A 24 -4.31 -7.38 5.64
N LYS A 25 -5.41 -6.95 5.01
CA LYS A 25 -6.77 -7.42 5.31
C LYS A 25 -7.34 -8.22 4.15
N VAL A 26 -7.91 -9.38 4.44
CA VAL A 26 -8.71 -10.15 3.48
C VAL A 26 -10.09 -9.50 3.35
N LEU A 27 -10.45 -9.05 2.16
CA LEU A 27 -11.75 -8.41 1.89
C LEU A 27 -12.81 -9.40 1.41
N ARG A 28 -12.40 -10.55 0.87
CA ARG A 28 -13.28 -11.58 0.31
C ARG A 28 -12.57 -12.93 0.33
N GLY A 29 -13.36 -13.99 0.54
CA GLY A 29 -12.87 -15.37 0.61
C GLY A 29 -12.43 -15.73 2.03
N GLU A 30 -12.26 -17.03 2.26
CA GLU A 30 -11.76 -17.58 3.52
C GLU A 30 -10.49 -18.39 3.20
N PRO A 31 -9.33 -17.73 3.06
CA PRO A 31 -8.08 -18.41 2.74
C PRO A 31 -7.64 -19.29 3.92
N SER A 32 -7.03 -20.43 3.60
CA SER A 32 -6.50 -21.30 4.65
C SER A 32 -5.30 -20.64 5.34
N PRO A 33 -4.94 -21.07 6.57
CA PRO A 33 -3.75 -20.60 7.26
C PRO A 33 -2.47 -20.77 6.43
N GLU A 34 -2.37 -21.85 5.66
CA GLU A 34 -1.24 -22.16 4.79
C GLU A 34 -1.14 -21.16 3.62
N GLU A 35 -2.27 -20.79 3.02
CA GLU A 35 -2.32 -19.80 1.95
C GLU A 35 -1.90 -18.41 2.45
N LEU A 36 -2.34 -18.02 3.65
CA LEU A 36 -1.92 -16.77 4.29
C LEU A 36 -0.42 -16.75 4.60
N ALA A 37 0.13 -17.88 5.06
CA ALA A 37 1.56 -18.02 5.31
C ALA A 37 2.37 -17.90 4.02
N ALA A 38 1.95 -18.58 2.95
CA ALA A 38 2.60 -18.48 1.64
C ALA A 38 2.56 -17.06 1.08
N PHE A 39 1.41 -16.39 1.17
CA PHE A 39 1.25 -15.01 0.73
C PHE A 39 2.17 -14.05 1.51
N THR A 40 2.24 -14.21 2.84
CA THR A 40 3.13 -13.41 3.70
C THR A 40 4.60 -13.63 3.37
N ALA A 41 5.01 -14.88 3.10
CA ALA A 41 6.38 -15.21 2.70
C ALA A 41 6.76 -14.52 1.38
N VAL A 42 5.87 -14.55 0.38
CA VAL A 42 6.09 -13.88 -0.92
C VAL A 42 6.19 -12.36 -0.74
N LEU A 43 5.28 -11.75 0.03
CA LEU A 43 5.32 -10.32 0.32
C LEU A 43 6.64 -9.93 1.02
N THR A 44 7.03 -10.69 2.04
CA THR A 44 8.27 -10.46 2.76
C THR A 44 9.46 -10.51 1.81
N LEU A 45 9.58 -11.57 1.00
CA LEU A 45 10.65 -11.70 0.01
C LEU A 45 10.69 -10.50 -0.94
N ARG A 46 9.54 -10.05 -1.46
CA ARG A 46 9.46 -8.94 -2.43
C ARG A 46 9.81 -7.60 -1.81
N LEU A 47 9.46 -7.39 -0.54
CA LEU A 47 9.70 -6.12 0.17
C LEU A 47 11.10 -6.03 0.79
N THR A 48 11.69 -7.17 1.16
CA THR A 48 13.05 -7.20 1.76
C THR A 48 14.14 -7.38 0.73
N THR A 49 13.82 -7.75 -0.52
CA THR A 49 14.81 -7.77 -1.60
C THR A 49 15.19 -6.32 -1.92
N PRO A 50 16.42 -5.88 -1.61
CA PRO A 50 16.87 -4.56 -2.00
C PRO A 50 16.86 -4.48 -3.52
N ASP A 51 16.27 -3.42 -4.06
CA ASP A 51 16.18 -3.16 -5.50
C ASP A 51 17.59 -2.88 -6.04
N ALA A 52 18.36 -3.95 -6.27
CA ALA A 52 19.81 -3.87 -6.50
C ALA A 52 20.18 -3.38 -7.92
N THR A 53 19.24 -2.88 -8.72
CA THR A 53 19.55 -2.51 -10.13
C THR A 53 18.81 -1.29 -10.68
N HIS A 54 17.84 -0.71 -9.98
CA HIS A 54 17.20 0.51 -10.48
C HIS A 54 17.69 1.74 -9.73
N ALA A 55 18.73 2.38 -10.28
CA ALA A 55 18.86 3.83 -10.13
C ALA A 55 17.48 4.45 -10.44
N PRO A 56 17.02 5.47 -9.67
CA PRO A 56 15.70 6.05 -9.82
C PRO A 56 15.64 6.82 -11.13
N THR A 57 15.47 6.10 -12.23
CA THR A 57 15.02 6.67 -13.48
C THR A 57 13.58 7.10 -13.20
N PRO A 58 13.13 8.31 -13.58
CA PRO A 58 11.73 8.71 -13.43
C PRO A 58 10.87 7.80 -14.31
N GLN A 59 10.50 6.64 -13.75
CA GLN A 59 9.63 5.69 -14.38
C GLN A 59 8.26 6.36 -14.41
N ARG A 60 7.85 6.80 -15.60
CA ARG A 60 6.47 7.24 -15.85
C ARG A 60 5.56 6.26 -15.14
N ALA A 61 4.82 6.74 -14.14
CA ALA A 61 4.07 5.89 -13.22
C ALA A 61 3.40 4.77 -14.00
N ALA A 62 3.82 3.52 -13.76
CA ALA A 62 3.27 2.36 -14.43
C ALA A 62 1.75 2.47 -14.28
N THR A 63 1.06 2.66 -15.39
CA THR A 63 -0.38 2.87 -15.35
C THR A 63 -0.97 1.56 -14.89
N ALA A 64 -1.34 1.54 -13.61
CA ALA A 64 -2.14 0.51 -12.99
C ALA A 64 -3.28 0.12 -13.96
N HIS A 65 -3.21 -1.07 -14.57
CA HIS A 65 -4.27 -1.56 -15.47
C HIS A 65 -5.62 -1.78 -14.76
N TRP A 66 -5.60 -1.78 -13.42
CA TRP A 66 -6.77 -1.81 -12.58
C TRP A 66 -7.35 -0.39 -12.49
N THR A 67 -8.45 -0.19 -13.21
CA THR A 67 -9.15 1.09 -13.22
C THR A 67 -10.03 1.21 -11.97
N ARG A 68 -9.86 2.29 -11.22
CA ARG A 68 -10.70 2.66 -10.07
C ARG A 68 -12.07 3.13 -10.56
N PRO A 69 -13.18 2.47 -10.20
CA PRO A 69 -14.53 2.88 -10.60
C PRO A 69 -14.84 4.35 -10.32
N GLU A 70 -14.41 4.84 -9.16
CA GLU A 70 -14.58 6.22 -8.71
C GLU A 70 -13.75 7.26 -9.49
N ARG A 71 -12.76 6.81 -10.29
CA ARG A 71 -11.91 7.67 -11.14
C ARG A 71 -12.26 7.57 -12.62
N LEU A 72 -13.19 6.69 -12.99
CA LEU A 72 -13.73 6.66 -14.35
C LEU A 72 -14.64 7.88 -14.54
N ARG A 73 -14.41 8.63 -15.61
CA ARG A 73 -15.40 9.61 -16.08
C ARG A 73 -16.73 8.89 -16.25
N ALA A 74 -17.83 9.59 -15.92
CA ALA A 74 -19.18 9.07 -16.13
C ALA A 74 -19.29 8.50 -17.55
N TYR A 75 -19.79 7.27 -17.61
CA TYR A 75 -20.04 6.43 -18.78
C TYR A 75 -20.10 7.19 -20.11
N ALA A 76 -19.12 6.95 -20.99
CA ALA A 76 -18.98 7.70 -22.25
C ALA A 76 -19.72 7.08 -23.45
N CYS A 77 -19.91 5.76 -23.52
CA CYS A 77 -20.82 5.12 -24.48
C CYS A 77 -20.99 3.60 -24.23
N PRO A 78 -22.05 2.97 -24.78
CA PRO A 78 -22.26 1.51 -24.73
C PRO A 78 -21.22 0.66 -25.46
N ARG A 79 -20.42 1.23 -26.35
CA ARG A 79 -19.45 0.47 -27.17
C ARG A 79 -18.11 0.24 -26.46
N ALA A 80 -17.92 0.78 -25.26
CA ALA A 80 -16.66 0.71 -24.51
C ALA A 80 -16.35 -0.66 -23.89
N TRP A 81 -17.27 -1.63 -23.96
CA TRP A 81 -17.10 -2.97 -23.37
C TRP A 81 -16.47 -4.00 -24.32
N HIS A 82 -16.17 -3.64 -25.57
CA HIS A 82 -15.54 -4.53 -26.55
C HIS A 82 -14.04 -4.26 -26.76
N GLY A 83 -13.35 -3.79 -25.71
CA GLY A 83 -11.90 -3.64 -25.68
C GLY A 83 -11.23 -4.77 -24.92
#